data_AF-A0A350X0F4-F1
#
_entry.id   AF-A0A350X0F4-F1
#
_cell.length_a   1.000
_cell.length_b   1.000
_cell.length_c   1.000
_cell.angle_alpha   90.00
_cell.angle_beta   90.00
_cell.angle_gamma   90.00
#
_symmetry.space_group_name_H-M   'P 1'
#
loop_
_entity.id
_entity.type
_entity.pdbx_description
1 polymer ?
#
loop_
_entity_poly.entity_id
_entity_poly.type
_entity_poly.pdbx_seq_one_letter_code
_entity_poly.pdbx_strand_id
1 'polypeptide(L)'
;LFLSISFLLPMIFNNAAELVKQTPYIMDEVQEWINGWGSRVEFLDLSFLEDIKSTLIGLVPKFTQILSDSISSIVSVTVNVLSVTSNILLAFIMSIYILLEKEKFLSLSTKVTYILFRPKFAKYIFETVNLFHINIGKYLIGKSIDSVFVGIC
;
A
#
# COMPACT_ATOMS: atom_id res chain seq x y z
N LEU A 1 -12.22 -14.43 -3.12
CA LEU A 1 -12.12 -13.02 -2.68
C LEU A 1 -10.74 -12.42 -2.98
N PHE A 2 -9.64 -12.93 -2.42
CA PHE A 2 -8.27 -12.46 -2.72
C PHE A 2 -7.86 -12.66 -4.20
N LEU A 3 -8.13 -13.84 -4.78
CA LEU A 3 -7.89 -14.12 -6.21
C LEU A 3 -8.72 -13.22 -7.13
N SER A 4 -9.95 -12.92 -6.75
CA SER A 4 -10.87 -12.05 -7.51
C SER A 4 -10.34 -10.62 -7.56
N ILE A 5 -9.89 -10.08 -6.42
CA ILE A 5 -9.32 -8.73 -6.35
C ILE A 5 -7.98 -8.64 -7.09
N SER A 6 -7.13 -9.65 -7.00
CA SER A 6 -5.83 -9.67 -7.69
C SER A 6 -5.97 -9.68 -9.22
N PHE A 7 -7.03 -10.29 -9.76
CA PHE A 7 -7.31 -10.30 -11.20
C PHE A 7 -8.12 -9.10 -11.68
N LEU A 8 -9.08 -8.63 -10.87
CA LEU A 8 -9.94 -7.50 -11.23
C LEU A 8 -9.21 -6.15 -11.17
N LEU A 9 -8.27 -5.96 -10.23
CA LEU A 9 -7.47 -4.72 -10.11
C LEU A 9 -6.72 -4.35 -11.40
N PRO A 10 -5.87 -5.23 -11.97
CA PRO A 10 -5.14 -4.89 -13.18
C PRO A 10 -6.08 -4.71 -14.38
N MET A 11 -7.20 -5.43 -14.41
CA MET A 11 -8.22 -5.25 -15.45
C MET A 11 -8.87 -3.87 -15.38
N ILE A 12 -9.30 -3.43 -14.19
CA ILE A 12 -9.90 -2.11 -13.99
C ILE A 12 -8.87 -1.00 -14.26
N PHE A 13 -7.63 -1.17 -13.80
CA PHE A 13 -6.54 -0.22 -14.07
C PHE A 13 -6.26 -0.09 -15.57
N ASN A 14 -6.13 -1.20 -16.30
CA ASN A 14 -5.83 -1.14 -17.73
C ASN A 14 -6.97 -0.48 -18.52
N ASN A 15 -8.23 -0.83 -18.25
CA ASN A 15 -9.38 -0.20 -18.89
C ASN A 15 -9.47 1.30 -18.55
N ALA A 16 -9.25 1.68 -17.30
CA ALA A 16 -9.24 3.08 -16.89
C ALA A 16 -8.07 3.88 -17.50
N ALA A 17 -6.87 3.29 -17.52
CA ALA A 17 -5.70 3.90 -18.15
C ALA A 17 -5.91 4.05 -19.66
N GLU A 18 -6.63 3.13 -20.30
CA GLU A 18 -7.00 3.20 -21.71
C GLU A 18 -8.02 4.31 -21.98
N LEU A 19 -9.02 4.49 -21.11
CA LEU A 19 -9.96 5.63 -21.17
C LEU A 19 -9.25 6.98 -21.01
N VAL A 20 -8.28 7.08 -20.09
CA VAL A 20 -7.45 8.29 -19.93
C VAL A 20 -6.61 8.54 -21.18
N LYS A 21 -6.04 7.50 -21.79
CA LYS A 21 -5.28 7.61 -23.06
C LYS A 21 -6.16 8.04 -24.25
N GLN A 22 -7.45 7.71 -24.24
CA GLN A 22 -8.41 8.12 -25.27
C GLN A 22 -9.00 9.52 -25.02
N THR A 23 -8.68 10.17 -23.90
CA THR A 23 -9.15 11.53 -23.60
C THR A 23 -8.88 12.57 -24.71
N PRO A 24 -7.69 12.64 -25.36
CA PRO A 24 -7.50 13.55 -26.48
C PRO A 24 -8.47 13.29 -27.64
N TYR A 25 -8.73 12.01 -27.96
CA TYR A 25 -9.68 11.63 -29.01
C TYR A 25 -11.13 11.99 -28.63
N ILE A 26 -11.53 11.76 -27.38
CA ILE A 26 -12.83 12.19 -26.85
C ILE A 26 -12.95 13.72 -26.89
N MET A 27 -11.86 14.45 -26.68
CA MET A 27 -11.84 15.91 -26.79
C MET A 27 -12.12 16.38 -28.21
N ASP A 28 -11.51 15.72 -29.21
CA ASP A 28 -11.74 16.03 -30.62
C ASP A 28 -13.19 15.75 -31.02
N GLU A 29 -13.77 14.63 -30.60
CA GLU A 29 -15.19 14.32 -30.84
C GLU A 29 -16.15 15.29 -30.14
N VAL A 30 -15.86 15.67 -28.89
CA VAL A 30 -16.66 16.67 -28.16
C VAL A 30 -16.57 18.03 -28.84
N GLN A 31 -15.40 18.42 -29.34
CA GLN A 31 -15.21 19.65 -30.08
C GLN A 31 -16.00 19.65 -31.40
N GLU A 32 -15.97 18.56 -32.17
CA GLU A 32 -16.79 18.41 -33.38
C GLU A 32 -18.30 18.42 -33.08
N TRP A 33 -18.73 17.75 -32.01
CA TRP A 33 -20.13 17.75 -31.58
C TRP A 33 -20.60 19.14 -31.20
N ILE A 34 -19.83 19.89 -30.39
CA ILE A 34 -20.14 21.28 -30.01
C ILE A 34 -20.19 22.19 -31.23
N ASN A 35 -19.22 22.08 -32.14
CA ASN A 35 -19.19 22.91 -33.36
C ASN A 35 -20.38 22.60 -34.28
N GLY A 36 -20.75 21.32 -34.43
CA GLY A 36 -21.89 20.89 -35.23
C GLY A 36 -23.24 21.16 -34.57
N TRP A 37 -23.30 21.34 -33.25
CA TRP A 37 -24.51 21.75 -32.55
C TRP A 37 -24.68 23.28 -32.63
N GLY A 38 -23.62 24.05 -32.37
CA GLY A 38 -23.62 25.50 -32.46
C GLY A 38 -24.01 26.04 -33.85
N SER A 39 -23.62 25.35 -34.93
CA SER A 39 -23.99 25.73 -36.30
C SER A 39 -25.48 25.54 -36.64
N ARG A 40 -26.26 24.86 -35.78
CA ARG A 40 -27.70 24.60 -35.97
C ARG A 40 -28.60 25.48 -35.11
N VAL A 41 -28.04 26.24 -34.17
CA VAL A 41 -28.81 27.06 -33.23
C VAL A 41 -28.54 28.54 -33.54
N GLU A 42 -29.23 29.05 -34.56
CA GLU A 42 -29.14 30.45 -35.04
C GLU A 42 -29.73 31.48 -34.03
N PHE A 43 -30.34 30.99 -32.94
CA PHE A 43 -31.09 31.78 -31.94
C PHE A 43 -30.30 32.04 -30.64
N LEU A 44 -29.10 31.50 -30.48
CA LEU A 44 -28.25 31.72 -29.31
C LEU A 44 -27.20 32.78 -29.61
N ASP A 45 -27.07 33.74 -28.69
CA ASP A 45 -26.09 34.81 -28.76
C ASP A 45 -24.67 34.22 -28.90
N LEU A 46 -23.88 34.72 -29.86
CA LEU A 46 -22.54 34.19 -30.19
C LEU A 46 -21.61 34.16 -28.97
N SER A 47 -21.78 35.14 -28.07
CA SER A 47 -21.09 35.24 -26.78
C SER A 47 -21.35 34.05 -25.85
N PHE A 48 -22.60 33.58 -25.78
CA PHE A 48 -22.99 32.48 -24.91
C PHE A 48 -22.46 31.13 -25.41
N LEU A 49 -22.35 30.96 -26.74
CA LEU A 49 -21.76 29.78 -27.36
C LEU A 49 -20.24 29.70 -27.13
N GLU A 50 -19.53 30.83 -27.19
CA GLU A 50 -18.10 30.89 -26.87
C GLU A 50 -17.81 30.62 -25.38
N ASP A 51 -18.65 31.12 -24.48
CA ASP A 51 -18.53 30.88 -23.03
C ASP A 51 -18.77 29.41 -22.66
N ILE A 52 -19.78 28.76 -23.27
CA ILE A 52 -20.04 27.34 -23.07
C ILE A 52 -18.90 26.48 -23.63
N LYS A 53 -18.42 26.82 -24.83
CA LYS A 53 -17.32 26.09 -25.48
C LYS A 53 -16.04 26.17 -24.65
N SER A 54 -15.65 27.36 -24.22
CA SER A 54 -14.44 27.57 -23.40
C SER A 54 -14.55 26.90 -22.02
N THR A 55 -15.73 26.94 -21.40
CA THR A 55 -15.96 26.30 -20.10
C THR A 55 -15.94 24.78 -20.20
N LEU A 56 -16.63 24.18 -21.18
CA LEU A 56 -16.65 22.74 -21.37
C LEU A 56 -15.27 22.19 -21.74
N ILE A 57 -14.58 22.82 -22.70
CA ILE A 57 -13.22 22.42 -23.10
C ILE A 57 -12.24 22.55 -21.92
N GLY A 58 -12.44 23.52 -21.03
CA GLY A 58 -11.62 23.67 -19.81
C GLY A 58 -11.95 22.69 -18.68
N LEU A 59 -13.15 22.12 -18.64
CA LEU A 59 -13.62 21.21 -17.59
C LEU A 59 -13.30 19.74 -17.88
N VAL A 60 -13.39 19.32 -19.14
CA VAL A 60 -13.08 17.95 -19.56
C VAL A 60 -11.68 17.48 -19.11
N PRO A 61 -10.57 18.23 -19.31
CA PRO A 61 -9.24 17.76 -18.88
C PRO A 61 -9.12 17.69 -17.36
N LYS A 62 -9.76 18.59 -16.61
CA LYS A 62 -9.80 18.54 -15.14
C LYS A 62 -10.54 17.30 -14.64
N PHE A 63 -11.66 16.95 -15.28
CA PHE A 63 -12.44 15.78 -14.93
C PHE A 63 -11.66 14.48 -15.21
N THR A 64 -11.02 14.38 -16.39
CA THR A 64 -10.13 13.25 -16.69
C THR A 64 -8.99 13.13 -15.69
N GLN A 65 -8.36 14.24 -15.32
CA GLN A 65 -7.25 14.22 -14.37
C GLN A 65 -7.69 13.70 -13.00
N ILE A 66 -8.81 14.19 -12.47
CA ILE A 66 -9.37 13.73 -11.18
C ILE A 66 -9.70 12.23 -11.24
N LEU A 67 -10.29 11.76 -12.35
CA LEU A 67 -10.59 10.34 -12.53
C LEU A 67 -9.31 9.49 -12.59
N SER A 68 -8.31 9.92 -13.36
CA SER A 68 -7.01 9.25 -13.48
C SER A 68 -6.32 9.14 -12.11
N ASP A 69 -6.25 10.25 -11.38
CA ASP A 69 -5.58 10.33 -10.08
C ASP A 69 -6.30 9.47 -9.04
N SER A 70 -7.63 9.46 -9.06
CA SER A 70 -8.45 8.63 -8.17
C SER A 70 -8.27 7.15 -8.45
N ILE A 71 -8.28 6.75 -9.72
CA ILE A 71 -8.12 5.34 -10.10
C ILE A 71 -6.71 4.85 -9.77
N SER A 72 -5.68 5.64 -10.08
CA SER A 72 -4.30 5.34 -9.72
C SER A 72 -4.10 5.21 -8.21
N SER A 73 -4.72 6.11 -7.43
CA SER A 73 -4.68 6.07 -5.97
C SER A 73 -5.35 4.80 -5.40
N ILE A 74 -6.53 4.43 -5.88
CA ILE A 74 -7.24 3.23 -5.43
C ILE A 74 -6.43 1.97 -5.76
N VAL A 75 -5.88 1.90 -6.96
CA VAL A 75 -5.07 0.75 -7.40
C VAL A 75 -3.81 0.63 -6.57
N SER A 76 -3.07 1.73 -6.38
CA SER A 76 -1.84 1.73 -5.58
C SER A 76 -2.08 1.35 -4.13
N VAL A 77 -3.12 1.90 -3.48
CA VAL A 77 -3.50 1.53 -2.11
C VAL A 77 -3.81 0.04 -2.03
N THR A 78 -4.57 -0.49 -2.99
CA THR A 78 -4.97 -1.90 -2.93
C THR A 78 -3.78 -2.83 -3.17
N VAL A 79 -2.92 -2.54 -4.15
CA VAL A 79 -1.68 -3.29 -4.37
C VAL A 79 -0.77 -3.24 -3.15
N ASN A 80 -0.68 -2.10 -2.48
CA ASN A 80 0.10 -1.95 -1.26
C ASN A 80 -0.46 -2.81 -0.12
N VAL A 81 -1.78 -2.79 0.10
CA VAL A 81 -2.43 -3.64 1.12
C VAL A 81 -2.19 -5.13 0.84
N LEU A 82 -2.31 -5.55 -0.42
CA LEU A 82 -2.03 -6.93 -0.82
C LEU A 82 -0.57 -7.30 -0.54
N SER A 83 0.37 -6.43 -0.93
CA SER A 83 1.80 -6.62 -0.74
C SER A 83 2.17 -6.73 0.74
N VAL A 84 1.64 -5.81 1.57
CA VAL A 84 1.85 -5.85 3.03
C VAL A 84 1.30 -7.13 3.62
N THR A 85 0.09 -7.55 3.22
CA THR A 85 -0.53 -8.79 3.71
C THR A 85 0.31 -10.01 3.36
N SER A 86 0.77 -10.12 2.10
CA SER A 86 1.64 -11.21 1.66
C SER A 86 3.00 -11.18 2.36
N ASN A 87 3.59 -10.01 2.55
CA ASN A 87 4.87 -9.86 3.25
C ASN A 87 4.76 -10.26 4.72
N ILE A 88 3.66 -9.91 5.40
CA ILE A 88 3.40 -10.35 6.79
C ILE A 88 3.28 -11.88 6.85
N LEU A 89 2.59 -12.50 5.88
CA LEU A 89 2.44 -13.95 5.82
C LEU A 89 3.78 -14.66 5.59
N LEU A 90 4.61 -14.14 4.68
CA LEU A 90 5.96 -14.64 4.45
C LEU A 90 6.84 -14.46 5.70
N ALA A 91 6.80 -13.28 6.32
CA ALA A 91 7.53 -13.01 7.56
C ALA A 91 7.10 -13.96 8.69
N PHE A 92 5.80 -14.30 8.76
CA PHE A 92 5.27 -15.25 9.72
C PHE A 92 5.82 -16.67 9.50
N ILE A 93 5.81 -17.15 8.25
CA ILE A 93 6.40 -18.46 7.91
C ILE A 93 7.89 -18.49 8.24
N MET A 94 8.63 -17.44 7.87
CA MET A 94 10.05 -17.32 8.17
C MET A 94 10.30 -17.29 9.68
N SER A 95 9.46 -16.61 10.45
CA SER A 95 9.53 -16.60 11.91
C SER A 95 9.35 -18.00 12.51
N ILE A 96 8.41 -18.80 11.99
CA ILE A 96 8.23 -20.19 12.44
C ILE A 96 9.48 -21.01 12.13
N TYR A 97 10.02 -20.87 10.92
CA TYR A 97 11.23 -21.59 10.52
C TYR A 97 12.41 -21.28 11.45
N ILE A 98 12.65 -19.99 11.72
CA ILE A 98 13.69 -19.55 12.66
C ILE A 98 13.44 -20.10 14.07
N LEU A 99 12.18 -20.12 14.52
CA LEU A 99 11.83 -20.62 15.84
C LEU A 99 12.08 -22.13 15.97
N LEU A 100 11.87 -22.91 14.91
CA LEU A 100 12.20 -24.34 14.88
C LEU A 100 13.72 -24.57 14.96
N GLU A 101 14.52 -23.68 14.39
CA GLU A 101 16.00 -23.77 14.43
C GLU A 101 16.63 -23.12 15.67
N LYS A 102 15.84 -22.56 16.59
CA LYS A 102 16.33 -21.82 17.76
C LYS A 102 17.35 -22.60 18.60
N GLU A 103 17.17 -23.92 18.72
CA GLU A 103 18.03 -24.77 19.55
C GLU A 103 19.41 -24.93 18.94
N LYS A 104 19.47 -25.09 17.61
CA LYS A 104 20.73 -25.13 16.86
C LYS A 104 21.45 -23.81 16.99
N PHE A 105 20.74 -22.69 16.83
CA PHE A 105 21.30 -21.35 16.98
C PHE A 105 21.86 -21.10 18.38
N LEU A 106 21.13 -21.47 19.43
CA LEU A 106 21.60 -21.38 20.82
C LEU A 106 22.84 -22.24 21.08
N SER A 107 22.86 -23.47 20.56
CA SER A 107 24.01 -24.37 20.72
C SER A 107 25.26 -23.83 20.03
N LEU A 108 25.11 -23.23 18.84
CA LEU A 108 26.20 -22.63 18.09
C LEU A 108 26.71 -21.36 18.78
N SER A 109 25.80 -20.47 19.18
CA SER A 109 26.13 -19.24 19.91
C SER A 109 26.86 -19.54 21.21
N THR A 110 26.46 -20.60 21.92
CA THR A 110 27.14 -21.09 23.12
C THR A 110 28.56 -21.53 22.82
N LYS A 111 28.76 -22.39 21.82
CA LYS A 111 30.10 -22.83 21.41
C LYS A 111 31.00 -21.66 21.02
N VAL A 112 30.49 -20.73 20.21
CA VAL A 112 31.24 -19.54 19.77
C VAL A 112 31.64 -18.68 20.98
N THR A 113 30.72 -18.45 21.93
CA THR A 113 30.98 -17.66 23.14
C THR A 113 32.09 -18.31 24.00
N TYR A 114 32.07 -19.63 24.15
CA TYR A 114 33.11 -20.34 24.91
C TYR A 114 34.46 -20.39 24.19
N ILE A 115 34.50 -20.29 22.86
CA ILE A 115 35.75 -20.19 22.09
C ILE A 115 36.33 -18.78 22.20
N LEU A 116 35.48 -17.74 22.13
CA LEU A 116 35.92 -16.35 22.11
C LEU A 116 36.30 -15.84 23.51
N PHE A 117 35.63 -16.32 24.56
CA PHE A 117 35.82 -15.86 25.93
C PHE A 117 36.32 -16.96 26.86
N ARG A 118 37.06 -16.59 27.90
CA ARG A 118 37.45 -17.53 28.97
C ARG A 118 36.20 -18.14 29.63
N PRO A 119 36.24 -19.40 30.09
CA PRO A 119 35.06 -20.12 30.58
C PRO A 119 34.36 -19.42 31.75
N LYS A 120 35.11 -18.72 32.60
CA LYS A 120 34.54 -17.92 33.70
C LYS A 120 33.71 -16.72 33.20
N PHE A 121 34.16 -16.07 32.14
CA PHE A 121 33.47 -14.91 31.56
C PHE A 121 32.27 -15.33 30.71
N ALA A 122 32.40 -16.42 29.94
CA ALA A 122 31.29 -16.99 29.18
C ALA A 122 30.10 -17.36 30.07
N LYS A 123 30.35 -17.98 31.24
CA LYS A 123 29.30 -18.31 32.21
C LYS A 123 28.58 -17.07 32.73
N TYR A 124 29.32 -16.01 33.07
CA TYR A 124 28.76 -14.75 33.54
C TYR A 124 27.89 -14.07 32.46
N ILE A 125 28.30 -14.13 31.19
CA ILE A 125 27.49 -13.64 30.06
C ILE A 125 26.17 -14.41 29.98
N PHE A 126 26.20 -15.75 30.00
CA PHE A 126 24.98 -16.55 29.90
C PHE A 126 24.00 -16.28 31.05
N GLU A 127 24.50 -16.13 32.26
CA GLU A 127 23.70 -15.80 33.43
C GLU A 127 23.04 -14.42 33.30
N THR A 128 23.80 -13.42 32.84
CA THR A 128 23.28 -12.07 32.56
C THR A 128 22.21 -12.08 31.47
N VAL A 129 22.46 -12.79 30.35
CA VAL A 129 21.50 -12.91 29.25
C VAL A 129 20.21 -13.57 29.71
N ASN A 130 20.30 -14.61 30.54
CA ASN A 130 19.12 -15.29 31.08
C ASN A 130 18.31 -14.38 32.03
N LEU A 131 18.99 -13.62 32.89
CA LEU A 131 18.34 -12.62 33.74
C LEU A 131 17.63 -11.56 32.90
N PHE A 132 18.28 -11.06 31.86
CA PHE A 132 17.67 -10.12 30.92
C PHE A 132 16.45 -10.71 30.21
N HIS A 133 16.54 -11.95 29.73
CA HIS A 133 15.43 -12.62 29.05
C HIS A 133 14.18 -12.71 29.95
N ILE A 134 14.36 -13.12 31.21
CA ILE A 134 13.25 -13.23 32.18
C ILE A 134 12.67 -11.85 32.53
N ASN A 135 13.52 -10.85 32.78
CA ASN A 135 13.08 -9.52 33.17
C ASN A 135 12.38 -8.78 32.02
N ILE A 136 12.94 -8.83 30.81
CA ILE A 136 12.33 -8.25 29.61
C ILE A 136 11.03 -8.97 29.27
N GLY A 137 10.99 -10.30 29.34
CA GLY A 137 9.78 -11.08 29.09
C GLY A 137 8.63 -10.67 30.01
N LYS A 138 8.88 -10.56 31.31
CA LYS A 138 7.88 -10.10 32.29
C LYS A 138 7.45 -8.65 32.04
N TYR A 139 8.39 -7.76 31.73
CA TYR A 139 8.10 -6.35 31.44
C TYR A 139 7.23 -6.19 30.18
N LEU A 140 7.57 -6.89 29.09
CA LEU A 140 6.85 -6.82 27.83
C LEU A 140 5.42 -7.34 27.96
N ILE A 141 5.21 -8.45 28.69
CA ILE A 141 3.86 -8.98 28.93
C ILE A 141 3.04 -7.97 29.74
N GLY A 142 3.60 -7.44 30.84
CA GLY A 142 2.91 -6.45 31.66
C GLY A 142 2.55 -5.19 30.89
N LYS A 143 3.49 -4.64 30.11
CA LYS A 143 3.27 -3.42 29.32
C LYS A 143 2.35 -3.64 28.12
N SER A 144 2.39 -4.82 27.49
CA SER A 144 1.47 -5.18 26.41
C SER A 144 0.03 -5.22 26.91
N ILE A 145 -0.20 -5.83 28.08
CA ILE A 145 -1.53 -5.89 28.69
C ILE A 145 -2.03 -4.48 29.04
N ASP A 146 -1.18 -3.67 29.69
CA ASP A 146 -1.49 -2.28 30.03
C ASP A 146 -1.82 -1.42 28.80
N SER A 147 -1.06 -1.57 27.71
CA SER A 147 -1.29 -0.86 26.45
C SER A 147 -2.58 -1.29 25.75
N VAL A 148 -2.97 -2.57 25.85
CA VAL A 148 -4.25 -3.06 25.30
C VAL A 148 -5.42 -2.48 26.09
N PHE A 149 -5.33 -2.39 27.42
CA PHE A 149 -6.36 -1.75 28.23
C PHE A 149 -6.53 -0.26 27.88
N VAL A 150 -5.44 0.48 27.71
CA VAL A 150 -5.48 1.89 27.28
C VAL A 150 -6.01 2.04 25.86
N GLY A 151 -5.74 1.09 24.96
CA GLY A 151 -6.23 1.16 23.57
C GLY A 151 -7.71 0.82 23.39
N ILE A 152 -8.33 0.15 24.36
CA ILE A 152 -9.76 -0.22 24.34
C ILE A 152 -10.63 0.87 24.99
N CYS A 153 -10.11 1.57 25.99
CA CYS A 153 -10.78 2.67 26.69
C CYS A 153 -10.70 3.99 25.91
#